data_AF-B3RRK0-F1
#
_entry.id   AF-B3RRK0-F1
#
_cell.length_a   1.000
_cell.length_b   1.000
_cell.length_c   1.000
_cell.angle_alpha   90.00
_cell.angle_beta   90.00
_cell.angle_gamma   90.00
#
_symmetry.space_group_name_H-M   'P 1'
#
loop_
_entity.id
_entity.type
_entity.pdbx_description
1 polymer ?
#
loop_
_entity_poly.entity_id
_entity_poly.type
_entity_poly.pdbx_seq_one_letter_code
_entity_poly.pdbx_strand_id
1 'polypeptide(L)'
;CNSSPCQNDATCVSKQNRYECRCKAGYYGARCQSDYCNPNPCQKGTCVAKINGYQCHCQTGYYGNKCQNHYCKPNNCQNGGICQAHSNGYQCLCRPGYQGKNCQNTYNNYLDYCKPNPCNAGLCTSNANGFQCFCQKGFYGNRCQFHYCEPNPCRNGGGCAYLNNGYRCLCRAGYYGKNCENGFCNPNPCKNGGRCIASRTSYICQCKAGLYGRICDKDYCKPNPCRHGKCIAFGNKFRCQCNRGFYGLKC
;
A
#
# COMPACT_ATOMS: atom_id res chain seq x y z
N CYS A 1 -5.53 36.67 78.84
CA CYS A 1 -4.58 35.99 77.91
C CYS A 1 -3.23 35.64 78.53
N ASN A 2 -2.91 36.09 79.76
CA ASN A 2 -1.60 35.88 80.40
C ASN A 2 -1.19 34.41 80.62
N SER A 3 -2.15 33.48 80.69
CA SER A 3 -1.89 32.04 80.84
C SER A 3 -1.69 31.30 79.51
N SER A 4 -1.55 32.02 78.38
CA SER A 4 -1.46 31.46 77.03
C SER A 4 -2.47 30.34 76.76
N PRO A 5 -3.78 30.60 76.94
CA PRO A 5 -4.79 29.55 76.89
C PRO A 5 -4.98 28.95 75.49
N CYS A 6 -4.62 29.65 74.42
CA CYS A 6 -4.83 29.20 73.04
C CYS A 6 -3.66 28.33 72.55
N GLN A 7 -3.97 27.24 71.86
CA GLN A 7 -3.02 26.29 71.27
C GLN A 7 -2.77 26.60 69.78
N ASN A 8 -1.82 25.89 69.17
CA ASN A 8 -1.50 25.95 67.72
C ASN A 8 -1.29 27.39 67.21
N ASP A 9 -0.54 28.18 67.98
CA ASP A 9 -0.22 29.59 67.72
C ASP A 9 -1.43 30.50 67.47
N ALA A 10 -2.60 30.17 68.01
CA ALA A 10 -3.78 30.99 67.84
C ALA A 10 -3.67 32.31 68.62
N THR A 11 -4.30 33.37 68.11
CA THR A 11 -4.26 34.70 68.73
C THR A 11 -5.28 34.79 69.87
N CYS A 12 -4.84 35.06 71.09
CA CYS A 12 -5.73 35.26 72.22
C CYS A 12 -6.24 36.70 72.27
N VAL A 13 -7.55 36.87 72.29
CA VAL A 13 -8.24 38.16 72.41
C VAL A 13 -8.96 38.22 73.76
N SER A 14 -8.62 39.21 74.59
CA SER A 14 -9.29 39.42 75.89
C SER A 14 -10.60 40.20 75.68
N LYS A 15 -11.72 39.69 76.21
CA LYS A 15 -13.05 40.33 76.22
C LYS A 15 -13.50 40.58 77.68
N GLN A 16 -14.58 41.33 77.90
CA GLN A 16 -15.11 41.56 79.26
C GLN A 16 -15.43 40.21 79.95
N ASN A 17 -14.67 39.88 80.99
CA ASN A 17 -14.74 38.65 81.80
C ASN A 17 -14.55 37.31 81.05
N ARG A 18 -14.05 37.30 79.81
CA ARG A 18 -13.73 36.07 79.07
C ARG A 18 -12.59 36.26 78.08
N TYR A 19 -12.05 35.17 77.56
CA TYR A 19 -11.10 35.20 76.44
C TYR A 19 -11.72 34.53 75.21
N GLU A 20 -11.20 34.86 74.04
CA GLU A 20 -11.53 34.21 72.77
C GLU A 20 -10.25 33.92 72.00
N CYS A 21 -10.12 32.69 71.50
CA CYS A 21 -8.99 32.27 70.67
C CYS A 21 -9.37 32.41 69.21
N ARG A 22 -8.66 33.27 68.47
CA ARG A 22 -8.77 33.36 67.01
C ARG A 22 -7.81 32.36 66.37
N CYS A 23 -8.36 31.25 65.92
CA CYS A 23 -7.58 30.15 65.35
C CYS A 23 -6.93 30.54 64.01
N LYS A 24 -5.72 30.01 63.77
CA LYS A 24 -5.11 30.00 62.44
C LYS A 24 -5.92 29.07 61.50
N ALA A 25 -5.75 29.26 60.19
CA ALA A 25 -6.39 28.40 59.18
C ALA A 25 -6.07 26.91 59.46
N GLY A 26 -7.09 26.05 59.36
CA GLY A 26 -6.97 24.62 59.66
C GLY A 26 -7.20 24.22 61.12
N TYR A 27 -7.28 25.15 62.06
CA TYR A 27 -7.51 24.83 63.48
C TYR A 27 -8.88 25.28 64.00
N TYR A 28 -9.44 24.51 64.95
CA TYR A 28 -10.74 24.79 65.57
C TYR A 28 -10.82 24.32 67.03
N GLY A 29 -11.94 24.65 67.67
CA GLY A 29 -12.20 24.41 69.09
C GLY A 29 -11.99 25.66 69.94
N ALA A 30 -12.50 25.65 71.17
CA ALA A 30 -12.48 26.81 72.06
C ALA A 30 -11.06 27.33 72.37
N ARG A 31 -10.05 26.46 72.29
CA ARG A 31 -8.63 26.77 72.47
C ARG A 31 -7.82 26.52 71.20
N CYS A 32 -8.47 26.36 70.05
CA CYS A 32 -7.83 26.01 68.77
C CYS A 32 -7.01 24.70 68.81
N GLN A 33 -7.42 23.75 69.65
CA GLN A 33 -6.69 22.52 69.94
C GLN A 33 -6.82 21.43 68.85
N SER A 34 -7.83 21.53 67.98
CA SER A 34 -8.13 20.50 66.98
C SER A 34 -7.76 20.96 65.59
N ASP A 35 -7.25 20.04 64.76
CA ASP A 35 -6.79 20.29 63.40
C ASP A 35 -7.74 19.61 62.40
N TYR A 36 -8.28 20.38 61.46
CA TYR A 36 -9.14 19.89 60.39
C TYR A 36 -8.44 18.91 59.44
N CYS A 37 -7.11 18.97 59.34
CA CYS A 37 -6.29 18.11 58.50
C CYS A 37 -5.62 16.95 59.26
N ASN A 38 -5.87 16.78 60.56
CA ASN A 38 -5.30 15.69 61.35
C ASN A 38 -6.36 14.97 62.21
N PRO A 39 -6.70 13.70 61.90
CA PRO A 39 -6.19 12.90 60.78
C PRO A 39 -6.66 13.43 59.41
N ASN A 40 -5.91 13.18 58.34
CA ASN A 40 -6.21 13.70 57.00
C ASN A 40 -7.65 13.27 56.57
N PRO A 41 -8.59 14.21 56.42
CA PRO A 41 -9.98 13.90 56.07
C PRO A 41 -10.14 13.49 54.60
N CYS A 42 -9.14 13.72 53.76
CA CYS A 42 -9.14 13.40 52.34
C CYS A 42 -8.74 11.94 52.12
N GLN A 43 -9.61 11.14 51.50
CA GLN A 43 -9.34 9.71 51.28
C GLN A 43 -8.20 9.48 50.26
N LYS A 44 -8.26 10.18 49.13
CA LYS A 44 -7.30 10.07 48.01
C LYS A 44 -6.86 11.46 47.55
N GLY A 45 -6.27 12.21 48.49
CA GLY A 45 -5.85 13.58 48.25
C GLY A 45 -5.11 14.19 49.43
N THR A 46 -4.69 15.44 49.21
CA THR A 46 -3.97 16.23 50.21
C THR A 46 -4.92 17.23 50.85
N CYS A 47 -4.95 17.29 52.18
CA CYS A 47 -5.72 18.29 52.90
C CYS A 47 -5.02 19.65 52.87
N VAL A 48 -5.76 20.68 52.47
CA VAL A 48 -5.32 22.07 52.48
C VAL A 48 -6.15 22.82 53.51
N ALA A 49 -5.49 23.27 54.58
CA ALA A 49 -6.09 24.08 55.64
C ALA A 49 -6.70 25.38 55.06
N LYS A 50 -7.93 25.69 55.45
CA LYS A 50 -8.63 26.94 55.12
C LYS A 50 -9.05 27.67 56.39
N ILE A 51 -9.39 28.95 56.28
CA ILE A 51 -9.97 29.70 57.39
C ILE A 51 -11.31 29.04 57.73
N ASN A 52 -11.46 28.57 58.98
CA ASN A 52 -12.64 27.85 59.47
C ASN A 52 -12.98 26.56 58.70
N GLY A 53 -11.98 25.81 58.20
CA GLY A 53 -12.22 24.50 57.59
C GLY A 53 -11.02 23.92 56.84
N TYR A 54 -11.31 23.06 55.87
CA TYR A 54 -10.33 22.43 55.00
C TYR A 54 -10.88 22.26 53.57
N GLN A 55 -9.97 22.07 52.62
CA GLN A 55 -10.28 21.69 51.25
C GLN A 55 -9.36 20.55 50.83
N CYS A 56 -9.92 19.50 50.22
CA CYS A 56 -9.12 18.42 49.67
C CYS A 56 -8.66 18.73 48.25
N HIS A 57 -7.37 18.58 47.99
CA HIS A 57 -6.81 18.52 46.64
C HIS A 57 -6.69 17.06 46.22
N CYS A 58 -7.56 16.61 45.32
CA CYS A 58 -7.66 15.20 44.96
C CYS A 58 -6.52 14.74 44.04
N GLN A 59 -6.10 13.50 44.22
CA GLN A 59 -5.22 12.81 43.27
C GLN A 59 -5.93 12.64 41.92
N THR A 60 -5.17 12.54 40.84
CA THR A 60 -5.70 12.30 39.49
C THR A 60 -6.70 11.15 39.49
N GLY A 61 -7.89 11.40 38.93
CA GLY A 61 -8.95 10.41 38.85
C GLY A 61 -9.94 10.37 40.03
N TYR A 62 -9.69 11.12 41.10
CA TYR A 62 -10.59 11.22 42.25
C TYR A 62 -11.28 12.59 42.35
N TYR A 63 -12.51 12.59 42.87
CA TYR A 63 -13.30 13.80 43.06
C TYR A 63 -14.23 13.71 44.29
N GLY A 64 -14.86 14.84 44.61
CA GLY A 64 -15.70 15.01 45.80
C GLY A 64 -14.99 15.81 46.88
N ASN A 65 -15.74 16.27 47.88
CA ASN A 65 -15.24 17.10 48.98
C ASN A 65 -14.15 16.41 49.82
N LYS A 66 -14.15 15.06 49.87
CA LYS A 66 -13.14 14.24 50.56
C LYS A 66 -12.37 13.33 49.59
N CYS A 67 -12.46 13.58 48.28
CA CYS A 67 -11.85 12.73 47.23
C CYS A 67 -12.29 11.26 47.32
N GLN A 68 -13.56 11.04 47.65
CA GLN A 68 -14.14 9.72 47.91
C GLN A 68 -14.61 8.98 46.65
N ASN A 69 -14.82 9.71 45.54
CA ASN A 69 -15.35 9.15 44.31
C ASN A 69 -14.24 9.03 43.26
N HIS A 70 -14.32 8.02 42.40
CA HIS A 70 -13.38 7.81 41.30
C HIS A 70 -14.09 7.92 39.95
N TYR A 71 -13.54 8.71 39.02
CA TYR A 71 -14.22 8.98 37.73
C TYR A 71 -14.48 7.74 36.87
N CYS A 72 -13.69 6.68 37.04
CA CYS A 72 -13.87 5.40 36.34
C CYS A 72 -14.54 4.29 37.17
N LYS A 73 -15.19 4.62 38.30
CA LYS A 73 -15.92 3.63 39.11
C LYS A 73 -17.34 4.13 39.45
N PRO A 74 -18.40 3.45 38.95
CA PRO A 74 -18.38 2.34 38.00
C PRO A 74 -17.84 2.75 36.62
N ASN A 75 -17.43 1.80 35.78
CA ASN A 75 -16.91 2.11 34.45
C ASN A 75 -18.02 2.74 33.59
N ASN A 76 -17.90 4.04 33.29
CA ASN A 76 -18.87 4.79 32.51
C ASN A 76 -18.75 4.55 30.99
N CYS A 77 -17.70 3.85 30.54
CA CYS A 77 -17.48 3.54 29.13
C CYS A 77 -18.29 2.31 28.70
N GLN A 78 -19.13 2.46 27.68
CA GLN A 78 -19.95 1.40 27.12
C GLN A 78 -19.18 0.58 26.07
N ASN A 79 -19.78 -0.52 25.61
CA ASN A 79 -19.28 -1.35 24.50
C ASN A 79 -17.82 -1.83 24.66
N GLY A 80 -17.41 -2.10 25.91
CA GLY A 80 -16.06 -2.57 26.23
C GLY A 80 -14.96 -1.52 26.08
N GLY A 81 -15.31 -0.22 26.11
CA GLY A 81 -14.36 0.89 26.13
C GLY A 81 -13.54 0.95 27.43
N ILE A 82 -12.31 1.46 27.32
CA ILE A 82 -11.37 1.59 28.44
C ILE A 82 -11.50 2.99 29.04
N CYS A 83 -11.76 3.09 30.35
CA CYS A 83 -11.83 4.37 31.04
C CYS A 83 -10.44 4.83 31.49
N GLN A 84 -10.04 6.02 31.07
CA GLN A 84 -8.82 6.68 31.48
C GLN A 84 -9.17 7.90 32.32
N ALA A 85 -8.76 7.89 33.58
CA ALA A 85 -9.02 8.98 34.51
C ALA A 85 -7.99 10.11 34.31
N HIS A 86 -8.46 11.36 34.35
CA HIS A 86 -7.67 12.58 34.21
C HIS A 86 -7.85 13.48 35.45
N SER A 87 -7.12 14.59 35.53
CA SER A 87 -7.13 15.50 36.69
C SER A 87 -8.52 16.08 36.98
N ASN A 88 -9.32 16.33 35.94
CA ASN A 88 -10.66 16.92 36.05
C ASN A 88 -11.75 16.09 35.35
N GLY A 89 -11.61 14.76 35.29
CA GLY A 89 -12.64 13.91 34.69
C GLY A 89 -12.15 12.54 34.24
N TYR A 90 -12.80 12.01 33.20
CA TYR A 90 -12.41 10.79 32.51
C TYR A 90 -12.55 10.92 30.99
N GLN A 91 -11.86 10.05 30.28
CA GLN A 91 -11.99 9.85 28.85
C GLN A 91 -12.19 8.35 28.58
N CYS A 92 -13.11 8.02 27.68
CA CYS A 92 -13.28 6.66 27.20
C CYS A 92 -12.49 6.43 25.91
N LEU A 93 -11.62 5.42 25.91
CA LEU A 93 -10.98 4.91 24.71
C LEU A 93 -11.90 3.85 24.09
N CYS A 94 -12.51 4.18 22.94
CA CYS A 94 -13.48 3.33 22.28
C CYS A 94 -12.82 2.23 21.45
N ARG A 95 -13.44 1.04 21.45
CA ARG A 95 -13.06 -0.04 20.53
C ARG A 95 -13.43 0.31 19.08
N PRO A 96 -12.78 -0.30 18.09
CA PRO A 96 -13.15 -0.13 16.68
C PRO A 96 -14.65 -0.33 16.46
N GLY A 97 -15.29 0.60 15.75
CA GLY A 97 -16.73 0.56 15.49
C GLY A 97 -17.61 1.33 16.49
N TYR A 98 -17.04 1.93 17.54
CA TYR A 98 -17.79 2.73 18.53
C TYR A 98 -17.23 4.14 18.68
N GLN A 99 -18.11 5.10 18.98
CA GLN A 99 -17.80 6.51 19.15
C GLN A 99 -18.71 7.18 20.20
N GLY A 100 -18.45 8.46 20.45
CA GLY A 100 -19.15 9.25 21.46
C GLY A 100 -18.40 9.29 22.78
N LYS A 101 -18.79 10.23 23.66
CA LYS A 101 -18.10 10.49 24.94
C LYS A 101 -17.91 9.24 25.80
N ASN A 102 -18.90 8.34 25.77
CA ASN A 102 -18.92 7.10 26.55
C ASN A 102 -18.90 5.86 25.65
N CYS A 103 -18.46 5.99 24.38
CA CYS A 103 -18.50 4.90 23.38
C CYS A 103 -19.89 4.31 23.15
N GLN A 104 -20.94 5.11 23.38
CA GLN A 104 -22.33 4.67 23.35
C GLN A 104 -22.89 4.54 21.93
N ASN A 105 -22.28 5.23 20.96
CA ASN A 105 -22.75 5.23 19.59
C ASN A 105 -21.96 4.21 18.78
N THR A 106 -22.66 3.38 18.01
CA THR A 106 -22.02 2.55 16.98
C THR A 106 -21.69 3.44 15.78
N TYR A 107 -20.43 3.49 15.37
CA TYR A 107 -20.05 4.11 14.10
C TYR A 107 -20.31 3.09 12.98
N ASN A 108 -21.56 3.06 12.49
CA ASN A 108 -22.03 2.18 11.42
C ASN A 108 -21.50 2.59 10.02
N ASN A 109 -20.33 3.21 9.96
CA ASN A 109 -19.68 3.66 8.73
C ASN A 109 -18.51 2.74 8.32
N TYR A 110 -18.38 1.55 8.93
CA TYR A 110 -17.64 0.47 8.28
C TYR A 110 -18.53 -0.13 7.20
N LEU A 111 -18.70 0.59 6.10
CA LEU A 111 -19.29 0.04 4.90
C LEU A 111 -18.27 -0.94 4.33
N ASP A 112 -18.52 -2.24 4.46
CA ASP A 112 -17.67 -3.26 3.83
C ASP A 112 -17.89 -3.22 2.32
N TYR A 113 -17.10 -2.38 1.64
CA TYR A 113 -17.16 -2.21 0.18
C TYR A 113 -16.81 -3.50 -0.59
N CYS A 114 -16.38 -4.56 0.10
CA CYS A 114 -16.17 -5.89 -0.48
C CYS A 114 -17.40 -6.80 -0.40
N LYS A 115 -18.57 -6.28 0.01
CA LYS A 115 -19.83 -7.04 0.06
C LYS A 115 -20.96 -6.34 -0.70
N PRO A 116 -21.40 -6.88 -1.86
CA PRO A 116 -20.86 -8.05 -2.56
C PRO A 116 -19.46 -7.77 -3.14
N ASN A 117 -18.65 -8.82 -3.37
CA ASN A 117 -17.26 -8.66 -3.84
C ASN A 117 -17.24 -7.93 -5.20
N PRO A 118 -16.68 -6.71 -5.27
CA PRO A 118 -16.65 -5.93 -6.51
C PRO A 118 -15.53 -6.36 -7.47
N CYS A 119 -14.61 -7.22 -7.03
CA CYS A 119 -13.49 -7.71 -7.82
C CYS A 119 -13.90 -8.99 -8.57
N ASN A 120 -13.63 -9.06 -9.88
CA ASN A 120 -13.91 -10.26 -10.67
C ASN A 120 -12.89 -11.37 -10.40
N ALA A 121 -11.62 -11.13 -10.72
CA ALA A 121 -10.53 -12.10 -10.57
C ALA A 121 -9.43 -11.56 -9.64
N GLY A 122 -9.78 -11.30 -8.38
CA GLY A 122 -8.86 -10.70 -7.42
C GLY A 122 -9.34 -10.71 -5.97
N LEU A 123 -8.43 -10.39 -5.06
CA LEU A 123 -8.73 -10.21 -3.65
C LEU A 123 -9.22 -8.78 -3.41
N CYS A 124 -10.37 -8.63 -2.76
CA CYS A 124 -10.88 -7.33 -2.35
C CYS A 124 -10.36 -6.94 -0.97
N THR A 125 -10.00 -5.67 -0.82
CA THR A 125 -9.68 -5.05 0.47
C THR A 125 -10.52 -3.78 0.62
N SER A 126 -11.18 -3.63 1.76
CA SER A 126 -11.99 -2.46 2.07
C SER A 126 -11.14 -1.41 2.79
N ASN A 127 -11.21 -0.17 2.32
CA ASN A 127 -10.43 0.97 2.80
C ASN A 127 -11.39 2.10 3.23
N ALA A 128 -10.90 3.11 3.96
CA ALA A 128 -11.72 4.23 4.44
C ALA A 128 -12.45 5.01 3.32
N ASN A 129 -11.96 4.92 2.07
CA ASN A 129 -12.49 5.60 0.90
C ASN A 129 -13.13 4.67 -0.14
N GLY A 130 -13.35 3.38 0.16
CA GLY A 130 -13.94 2.42 -0.80
C GLY A 130 -13.33 1.01 -0.75
N PHE A 131 -13.06 0.44 -1.92
CA PHE A 131 -12.39 -0.86 -2.06
C PHE A 131 -11.18 -0.78 -2.99
N GLN A 132 -10.26 -1.73 -2.82
CA GLN A 132 -9.13 -1.97 -3.72
C GLN A 132 -9.08 -3.46 -4.08
N CYS A 133 -8.92 -3.75 -5.37
CA CYS A 133 -8.77 -5.10 -5.88
C CYS A 133 -7.29 -5.42 -6.17
N PHE A 134 -6.82 -6.54 -5.63
CA PHE A 134 -5.51 -7.13 -5.95
C PHE A 134 -5.73 -8.27 -6.93
N CYS A 135 -5.40 -8.04 -8.20
CA CYS A 135 -5.69 -8.98 -9.27
C CYS A 135 -4.82 -10.24 -9.20
N GLN A 136 -5.44 -11.38 -9.52
CA GLN A 136 -4.72 -12.62 -9.76
C GLN A 136 -3.83 -12.48 -10.99
N LYS A 137 -2.82 -13.36 -11.12
CA LYS A 137 -1.90 -13.35 -12.26
C LYS A 137 -2.68 -13.46 -13.57
N GLY A 138 -2.36 -12.59 -14.54
CA GLY A 138 -3.03 -12.55 -15.84
C GLY A 138 -4.21 -11.56 -15.93
N PHE A 139 -4.70 -11.02 -14.82
CA PHE A 139 -5.80 -10.06 -14.80
C PHE A 139 -5.36 -8.64 -14.47
N TYR A 140 -6.08 -7.66 -15.00
CA TYR A 140 -5.83 -6.24 -14.77
C TYR A 140 -7.12 -5.41 -14.80
N GLY A 141 -6.99 -4.13 -14.45
CA GLY A 141 -8.10 -3.19 -14.29
C GLY A 141 -8.45 -2.97 -12.82
N ASN A 142 -9.21 -1.91 -12.54
CA ASN A 142 -9.60 -1.53 -11.18
C ASN A 142 -10.46 -2.58 -10.46
N ARG A 143 -11.16 -3.44 -11.20
CA ARG A 143 -11.96 -4.56 -10.69
C ARG A 143 -11.44 -5.92 -11.18
N CYS A 144 -10.23 -5.97 -11.72
CA CYS A 144 -9.64 -7.18 -12.31
C CYS A 144 -10.54 -7.79 -13.40
N GLN A 145 -11.18 -6.93 -14.19
CA GLN A 145 -12.20 -7.29 -15.17
C GLN A 145 -11.64 -7.67 -16.55
N PHE A 146 -10.35 -7.43 -16.79
CA PHE A 146 -9.71 -7.71 -18.07
C PHE A 146 -8.62 -8.76 -17.89
N HIS A 147 -8.51 -9.67 -18.86
CA HIS A 147 -7.45 -10.67 -18.90
C HIS A 147 -6.47 -10.34 -20.04
N TYR A 148 -5.17 -10.41 -19.78
CA TYR A 148 -4.15 -10.00 -20.75
C TYR A 148 -4.13 -10.82 -22.04
N CYS A 149 -4.66 -12.05 -21.99
CA CYS A 149 -4.74 -12.95 -23.15
C CYS A 149 -6.15 -13.11 -23.70
N GLU A 150 -7.13 -12.30 -23.27
CA GLU A 150 -8.50 -12.38 -23.77
C GLU A 150 -9.07 -11.02 -24.19
N PRO A 151 -9.52 -10.89 -25.46
CA PRO A 151 -9.31 -11.85 -26.55
C PRO A 151 -7.82 -12.04 -26.86
N ASN A 152 -7.43 -13.18 -27.44
CA ASN A 152 -6.01 -13.48 -27.71
C ASN A 152 -5.36 -12.36 -28.55
N PRO A 153 -4.39 -11.61 -28.00
CA PRO A 153 -3.78 -10.48 -28.71
C PRO A 153 -2.80 -10.92 -29.80
N CYS A 154 -2.40 -12.20 -29.81
CA CYS A 154 -1.38 -12.74 -30.71
C CYS A 154 -1.98 -13.12 -32.06
N ARG A 155 -1.44 -12.52 -33.14
CA ARG A 155 -1.84 -12.77 -34.52
C ARG A 155 -1.20 -14.04 -35.10
N ASN A 156 -1.63 -14.41 -36.30
CA ASN A 156 -1.05 -15.51 -37.10
C ASN A 156 -0.96 -16.86 -36.35
N GLY A 157 -1.93 -17.11 -35.46
CA GLY A 157 -2.00 -18.33 -34.66
C GLY A 157 -0.96 -18.43 -33.54
N GLY A 158 -0.38 -17.30 -33.12
CA GLY A 158 0.51 -17.23 -31.96
C GLY A 158 -0.20 -17.56 -30.65
N GLY A 159 0.53 -18.20 -29.72
CA GLY A 159 0.04 -18.47 -28.37
C GLY A 159 0.27 -17.27 -27.45
N CYS A 160 -0.68 -16.95 -26.58
CA CYS A 160 -0.52 -15.91 -25.57
C CYS A 160 -0.06 -16.50 -24.23
N ALA A 161 0.91 -15.87 -23.60
CA ALA A 161 1.33 -16.17 -22.23
C ALA A 161 1.31 -14.88 -21.42
N TYR A 162 0.55 -14.86 -20.32
CA TYR A 162 0.52 -13.73 -19.41
C TYR A 162 1.84 -13.60 -18.62
N LEU A 163 2.17 -12.38 -18.25
CA LEU A 163 3.31 -12.01 -17.39
C LEU A 163 2.78 -11.35 -16.11
N ASN A 164 3.67 -10.99 -15.17
CA ASN A 164 3.26 -10.28 -13.96
C ASN A 164 2.52 -8.97 -14.29
N ASN A 165 3.02 -8.21 -15.27
CA ASN A 165 2.41 -6.98 -15.78
C ASN A 165 2.35 -7.01 -17.31
N GLY A 166 1.39 -7.76 -17.88
CA GLY A 166 1.17 -7.79 -19.33
C GLY A 166 1.06 -9.20 -19.91
N TYR A 167 1.39 -9.30 -21.19
CA TYR A 167 1.48 -10.56 -21.92
C TYR A 167 2.71 -10.58 -22.83
N ARG A 168 3.06 -11.78 -23.30
CA ARG A 168 3.95 -12.00 -24.43
C ARG A 168 3.32 -12.99 -25.41
N CYS A 169 3.58 -12.80 -26.69
CA CYS A 169 3.17 -13.73 -27.72
C CYS A 169 4.29 -14.71 -28.07
N LEU A 170 3.92 -15.98 -28.17
CA LEU A 170 4.74 -17.08 -28.67
C LEU A 170 4.44 -17.28 -30.14
N CYS A 171 5.26 -16.67 -31.00
CA CYS A 171 5.05 -16.70 -32.44
C CYS A 171 5.34 -18.07 -33.04
N ARG A 172 4.52 -18.48 -34.00
CA ARG A 172 4.80 -19.66 -34.85
C ARG A 172 6.01 -19.37 -35.74
N ALA A 173 6.67 -20.43 -36.20
CA ALA A 173 7.81 -20.31 -37.12
C ALA A 173 7.43 -19.45 -38.33
N GLY A 174 8.29 -18.49 -38.67
CA GLY A 174 8.05 -17.55 -39.75
C GLY A 174 7.37 -16.24 -39.38
N TYR A 175 6.95 -16.04 -38.13
CA TYR A 175 6.35 -14.79 -37.66
C TYR A 175 7.14 -14.15 -36.51
N TYR A 176 7.07 -12.83 -36.42
CA TYR A 176 7.74 -12.02 -35.40
C TYR A 176 6.97 -10.73 -35.14
N GLY A 177 7.46 -9.92 -34.19
CA GLY A 177 6.76 -8.73 -33.69
C GLY A 177 6.16 -8.97 -32.31
N LYS A 178 5.67 -7.91 -31.67
CA LYS A 178 5.14 -7.98 -30.30
C LYS A 178 3.92 -8.91 -30.22
N ASN A 179 3.11 -8.87 -31.26
CA ASN A 179 1.86 -9.60 -31.41
C ASN A 179 1.92 -10.60 -32.58
N CYS A 180 3.12 -11.01 -33.02
CA CYS A 180 3.34 -11.90 -34.16
C CYS A 180 2.73 -11.38 -35.48
N GLU A 181 2.65 -10.05 -35.64
CA GLU A 181 2.01 -9.37 -36.76
C GLU A 181 2.81 -9.44 -38.06
N ASN A 182 4.14 -9.61 -37.97
CA ASN A 182 5.03 -9.56 -39.12
C ASN A 182 5.46 -10.96 -39.55
N GLY A 183 5.47 -11.22 -40.86
CA GLY A 183 5.98 -12.46 -41.42
C GLY A 183 7.37 -12.27 -42.01
N PHE A 184 8.29 -13.20 -41.79
CA PHE A 184 9.62 -13.18 -42.43
C PHE A 184 9.55 -13.34 -43.95
N CYS A 185 8.48 -13.98 -44.47
CA CYS A 185 8.24 -14.17 -45.90
C CYS A 185 7.04 -13.37 -46.43
N ASN A 186 6.50 -12.42 -45.65
CA ASN A 186 5.38 -11.59 -46.06
C ASN A 186 5.61 -10.11 -45.72
N PRO A 187 5.89 -9.24 -46.72
CA PRO A 187 6.04 -9.57 -48.15
C PRO A 187 7.30 -10.43 -48.43
N ASN A 188 7.33 -11.15 -49.56
CA ASN A 188 8.46 -12.02 -49.90
C ASN A 188 9.76 -11.19 -50.03
N PRO A 189 10.77 -11.40 -49.17
CA PRO A 189 12.02 -10.63 -49.20
C PRO A 189 12.97 -11.05 -50.34
N CYS A 190 12.76 -12.21 -50.94
CA CYS A 190 13.62 -12.77 -51.97
C CYS A 190 13.39 -12.06 -53.32
N LYS A 191 14.47 -11.62 -53.96
CA LYS A 191 14.46 -10.98 -55.28
C LYS A 191 14.49 -12.04 -56.39
N ASN A 192 14.27 -11.57 -57.63
CA ASN A 192 14.39 -12.37 -58.86
C ASN A 192 13.56 -13.67 -58.86
N GLY A 193 12.42 -13.66 -58.15
CA GLY A 193 11.52 -14.81 -58.03
C GLY A 193 12.06 -15.96 -57.16
N GLY A 194 12.98 -15.68 -56.22
CA GLY A 194 13.42 -16.65 -55.22
C GLY A 194 12.26 -17.08 -54.29
N ARG A 195 12.26 -18.36 -53.87
CA ARG A 195 11.27 -18.90 -52.94
C ARG A 195 11.72 -18.62 -51.51
N CYS A 196 10.88 -17.92 -50.74
CA CYS A 196 11.15 -17.70 -49.31
C CYS A 196 10.73 -18.93 -48.50
N ILE A 197 11.62 -19.37 -47.63
CA ILE A 197 11.40 -20.46 -46.68
C ILE A 197 11.56 -19.87 -45.29
N ALA A 198 10.46 -19.82 -44.54
CA ALA A 198 10.45 -19.25 -43.22
C ALA A 198 11.13 -20.21 -42.22
N SER A 199 11.97 -19.67 -41.35
CA SER A 199 12.62 -20.39 -40.24
C SER A 199 12.08 -19.88 -38.90
N ARG A 200 12.53 -20.45 -37.77
CA ARG A 200 12.05 -20.05 -36.43
C ARG A 200 12.32 -18.59 -36.10
N THR A 201 13.45 -18.04 -36.53
CA THR A 201 13.90 -16.68 -36.19
C THR A 201 14.31 -15.85 -37.40
N SER A 202 14.16 -16.38 -38.62
CA SER A 202 14.63 -15.73 -39.86
C SER A 202 13.94 -16.33 -41.09
N TYR A 203 14.44 -16.02 -42.28
CA TYR A 203 14.08 -16.65 -43.54
C TYR A 203 15.33 -17.06 -44.33
N ILE A 204 15.12 -18.01 -45.24
CA ILE A 204 16.11 -18.43 -46.23
C ILE A 204 15.48 -18.26 -47.61
N CYS A 205 16.22 -17.63 -48.52
CA CYS A 205 15.81 -17.54 -49.92
C CYS A 205 16.42 -18.70 -50.71
N GLN A 206 15.56 -19.56 -51.25
CA GLN A 206 15.97 -20.56 -52.24
C GLN A 206 16.01 -19.89 -53.62
N CYS A 207 17.23 -19.64 -54.10
CA CYS A 207 17.46 -18.96 -55.37
C CYS A 207 17.22 -19.87 -56.58
N LYS A 208 16.78 -19.27 -57.68
CA LYS A 208 16.77 -19.94 -58.99
C LYS A 208 18.20 -20.17 -59.47
N ALA A 209 18.40 -21.13 -60.36
CA ALA A 209 19.71 -21.48 -60.89
C ALA A 209 20.44 -20.26 -61.46
N GLY A 210 21.73 -20.10 -61.13
CA GLY A 210 22.54 -18.96 -61.54
C GLY A 210 22.49 -17.73 -60.63
N LEU A 211 21.57 -17.68 -59.67
CA LEU A 211 21.47 -16.60 -58.70
C LEU A 211 22.03 -17.01 -57.34
N TYR A 212 22.54 -16.04 -56.60
CA TYR A 212 23.07 -16.23 -55.26
C TYR A 212 22.93 -14.96 -54.40
N GLY A 213 23.41 -15.05 -53.17
CA GLY A 213 23.23 -14.01 -52.16
C GLY A 213 22.06 -14.32 -51.23
N ARG A 214 21.99 -13.61 -50.10
CA ARG A 214 20.99 -13.85 -49.05
C ARG A 214 19.55 -13.65 -49.52
N ILE A 215 19.37 -12.78 -50.52
CA ILE A 215 18.07 -12.44 -51.10
C ILE A 215 18.00 -12.71 -52.62
N CYS A 216 18.93 -13.50 -53.17
CA CYS A 216 18.98 -13.83 -54.61
C CYS A 216 19.14 -12.60 -55.53
N ASP A 217 19.85 -11.58 -55.07
CA ASP A 217 20.11 -10.33 -55.75
C ASP A 217 21.34 -10.38 -56.67
N LYS A 218 22.21 -11.38 -56.50
CA LYS A 218 23.44 -11.52 -57.27
C LYS A 218 23.31 -12.63 -58.32
N ASP A 219 23.96 -12.44 -59.46
CA ASP A 219 23.97 -13.37 -60.58
C ASP A 219 25.41 -13.81 -60.85
N TYR A 220 25.67 -15.12 -60.90
CA TYR A 220 27.01 -15.65 -61.15
C TYR A 220 27.57 -15.25 -62.52
N CYS A 221 26.70 -14.95 -63.48
CA CYS A 221 27.07 -14.52 -64.82
C CYS A 221 27.08 -13.00 -65.00
N LYS A 222 26.91 -12.20 -63.92
CA LYS A 222 26.97 -10.74 -63.98
C LYS A 222 27.92 -10.12 -62.94
N PRO A 223 28.95 -9.38 -63.38
CA PRO A 223 29.43 -9.26 -64.77
C PRO A 223 29.89 -10.63 -65.32
N ASN A 224 29.93 -10.79 -66.65
CA ASN A 224 30.29 -12.07 -67.26
C ASN A 224 31.70 -12.50 -66.79
N PRO A 225 31.84 -13.62 -66.05
CA PRO A 225 33.13 -14.05 -65.54
C PRO A 225 34.02 -14.71 -66.61
N CYS A 226 33.46 -15.02 -67.79
CA CYS A 226 34.15 -15.64 -68.92
C CYS A 226 34.69 -14.56 -69.86
N ARG A 227 35.98 -14.62 -70.21
CA ARG A 227 36.61 -13.57 -71.04
C ARG A 227 36.22 -13.70 -72.52
N HIS A 228 36.40 -14.88 -73.11
CA HIS A 228 36.08 -15.23 -74.50
C HIS A 228 35.13 -16.44 -74.54
N GLY A 229 34.03 -16.35 -73.79
CA GLY A 229 33.02 -17.40 -73.76
C GLY A 229 31.69 -16.94 -73.19
N LYS A 230 30.67 -17.79 -73.37
CA LYS A 230 29.34 -17.60 -72.80
C LYS A 230 29.28 -18.18 -71.39
N CYS A 231 28.86 -17.38 -70.42
CA CYS A 231 28.57 -17.88 -69.08
C CYS A 231 27.27 -18.67 -69.07
N ILE A 232 27.31 -19.86 -68.48
CA ILE A 232 26.15 -20.73 -68.29
C ILE A 232 26.00 -20.98 -66.80
N ALA A 233 24.90 -20.51 -66.24
CA ALA A 233 24.49 -20.83 -64.89
C ALA A 233 24.23 -22.34 -64.75
N PHE A 234 24.78 -22.96 -63.71
CA PHE A 234 24.60 -24.38 -63.42
C PHE A 234 24.47 -24.60 -61.92
N GLY A 235 23.23 -24.83 -61.46
CA GLY A 235 22.91 -24.93 -60.03
C GLY A 235 23.32 -23.66 -59.27
N ASN A 236 24.15 -23.85 -58.24
CA ASN A 236 24.71 -22.78 -57.40
C ASN A 236 26.11 -22.32 -57.89
N LYS A 237 26.46 -22.55 -59.16
CA LYS A 237 27.75 -22.18 -59.76
C LYS A 237 27.54 -21.68 -61.19
N PHE A 238 28.62 -21.26 -61.85
CA PHE A 238 28.66 -21.02 -63.29
C PHE A 238 29.72 -21.88 -63.95
N ARG A 239 29.57 -22.09 -65.27
CA ARG A 239 30.62 -22.62 -66.14
C ARG A 239 30.73 -21.74 -67.39
N CYS A 240 31.92 -21.69 -67.98
CA CYS A 240 32.15 -20.98 -69.22
C CYS A 240 32.12 -21.95 -70.41
N GLN A 241 31.34 -21.62 -71.43
CA GLN A 241 31.42 -22.25 -72.74
C GLN A 241 32.35 -21.41 -73.61
N CYS A 242 33.58 -21.90 -73.83
CA CYS A 242 34.61 -21.17 -74.56
C CYS A 242 34.32 -21.08 -76.05
N ASN A 243 34.65 -19.94 -76.63
CA ASN A 243 34.69 -19.78 -78.08
C ASN A 243 35.83 -20.65 -78.66
N ARG A 244 35.75 -20.96 -79.96
CA ARG A 244 36.72 -21.81 -80.63
C ARG A 244 38.14 -21.23 -80.49
N GLY A 245 39.09 -22.04 -80.02
CA GLY A 245 40.48 -21.63 -79.79
C GLY A 245 40.80 -21.17 -78.36
N PHE A 246 39.82 -21.08 -77.46
CA PHE A 246 40.01 -20.74 -76.05
C PHE A 246 39.73 -21.95 -75.14
N TYR A 247 40.51 -22.12 -74.08
CA TYR A 247 40.46 -23.29 -73.19
C TYR A 247 40.59 -22.88 -71.72
N GLY A 248 40.25 -23.78 -70.80
CA GLY A 248 40.33 -23.56 -69.36
C GLY A 248 39.02 -23.07 -68.73
N LEU A 249 39.05 -22.78 -67.43
CA LEU A 249 37.84 -22.53 -66.63
C LEU A 249 37.13 -21.20 -66.94
N LYS A 250 37.83 -20.21 -67.52
CA LYS A 250 37.30 -18.87 -67.81
C LYS A 250 37.46 -18.39 -69.26
N CYS A 251 37.96 -19.25 -70.16
CA CYS A 251 38.12 -18.97 -71.60
C CYS A 251 38.85 -17.65 -71.92
#